data_AF-A0A326QQJ1-F1
#
_entry.id   AF-A0A326QQJ1-F1
#
_cell.length_a   1.000
_cell.length_b   1.000
_cell.length_c   1.000
_cell.angle_alpha   90.00
_cell.angle_beta   90.00
_cell.angle_gamma   90.00
#
_symmetry.space_group_name_H-M   'P 1'
#
loop_
_entity.id
_entity.type
_entity.pdbx_description
1 polymer ?
#
loop_
_entity_poly.entity_id
_entity_poly.type
_entity_poly.pdbx_seq_one_letter_code
_entity_poly.pdbx_strand_id
1 'polypeptide(L)'
;FPRWAGWGELGLATAGTATEQFVGLGLPALSLPGPGPQFKRAFARRQSRLLGGAVQVCASPGALTRRLRELLQDPVGMRRLGQIGRRRMGSAGGSERLAALLERQLLAGGRG
;
A
#
# COMPACT_ATOMS: atom_id res chain seq x y z
N PHE A 1 7.06 -3.03 -13.74
CA PHE A 1 6.93 -2.61 -12.33
C PHE A 1 8.19 -2.90 -11.51
N PRO A 2 8.71 -4.14 -11.40
CA PRO A 2 9.88 -4.42 -10.53
C PRO A 2 11.15 -3.69 -10.96
N ARG A 3 11.30 -3.42 -12.27
CA ARG A 3 12.47 -2.78 -12.87
C ARG A 3 12.73 -1.35 -12.39
N TRP A 4 11.70 -0.62 -11.93
CA TRP A 4 11.81 0.81 -11.60
C TRP A 4 11.25 1.15 -10.23
N ALA A 5 10.33 0.36 -9.68
CA ALA A 5 9.69 0.70 -8.41
C ALA A 5 10.71 0.80 -7.26
N GLY A 6 11.75 -0.03 -7.26
CA GLY A 6 12.83 0.04 -6.26
C GLY A 6 13.73 1.27 -6.34
N TRP A 7 13.63 2.08 -7.40
CA TRP A 7 14.33 3.37 -7.50
C TRP A 7 13.56 4.51 -6.86
N GLY A 8 12.27 4.31 -6.58
CA GLY A 8 11.46 5.30 -5.89
C GLY A 8 11.79 5.33 -4.40
N GLU A 9 11.67 6.51 -3.80
CA GLU A 9 11.78 6.68 -2.35
C GLU A 9 10.41 6.65 -1.68
N LEU A 10 9.41 7.27 -2.32
CA LEU A 10 8.06 7.47 -1.79
C LEU A 10 7.03 7.48 -2.95
N GLY A 11 5.83 6.95 -2.70
CA GLY A 11 4.71 7.00 -3.66
C GLY A 11 3.75 8.17 -3.43
N LEU A 12 3.34 8.87 -4.49
CA LEU A 12 2.19 9.77 -4.47
C LEU A 12 0.99 9.04 -5.07
N ALA A 13 -0.11 8.95 -4.33
CA ALA A 13 -1.20 8.06 -4.64
C ALA A 13 -2.59 8.72 -4.64
N THR A 14 -3.37 8.42 -5.66
CA THR A 14 -4.81 8.71 -5.76
C THR A 14 -5.62 7.46 -6.08
N ALA A 15 -5.05 6.27 -5.82
CA ALA A 15 -5.58 4.98 -6.24
C ALA A 15 -5.53 3.93 -5.11
N GLY A 16 -6.33 2.87 -5.26
CA GLY A 16 -6.37 1.74 -4.33
C GLY A 16 -5.18 0.80 -4.49
N THR A 17 -5.31 -0.22 -5.34
CA THR A 17 -4.36 -1.33 -5.48
C THR A 17 -2.92 -0.91 -5.82
N ALA A 18 -2.73 0.12 -6.63
CA ALA A 18 -1.38 0.62 -6.92
C ALA A 18 -0.63 1.06 -5.65
N THR A 19 -1.34 1.67 -4.69
CA THR A 19 -0.80 2.06 -3.39
C THR A 19 -0.38 0.85 -2.58
N GLU A 20 -1.18 -0.22 -2.59
CA GLU A 20 -0.86 -1.47 -1.90
C GLU A 20 0.43 -2.10 -2.45
N GLN A 21 0.65 -2.03 -3.77
CA GLN A 21 1.88 -2.52 -4.38
C GLN A 21 3.11 -1.71 -3.92
N PHE A 22 3.05 -0.38 -3.88
CA PHE A 22 4.16 0.44 -3.36
C PHE A 22 4.47 0.13 -1.90
N VAL A 23 3.42 0.09 -1.07
CA VAL A 23 3.53 -0.21 0.36
C VAL A 23 4.10 -1.61 0.58
N GLY A 24 3.72 -2.59 -0.24
CA GLY A 24 4.24 -3.96 -0.20
C GLY A 24 5.72 -4.08 -0.57
N LEU A 25 6.24 -3.18 -1.41
CA LEU A 25 7.68 -3.07 -1.66
C LEU A 25 8.44 -2.36 -0.51
N GLY A 26 7.70 -1.78 0.43
CA GLY A 26 8.22 -0.99 1.54
C GLY A 26 8.51 0.46 1.16
N LEU A 27 7.84 0.98 0.14
CA LEU A 27 7.81 2.39 -0.18
C LEU A 27 6.62 3.03 0.54
N PRO A 28 6.87 3.93 1.51
CA PRO A 28 5.80 4.73 2.10
C PRO A 28 5.07 5.52 1.01
N ALA A 29 3.81 5.88 1.27
CA ALA A 29 3.02 6.65 0.34
C ALA A 29 2.29 7.82 0.98
N LEU A 30 2.05 8.87 0.21
CA LEU A 30 1.15 9.97 0.55
C LEU A 30 -0.03 9.94 -0.41
N SER A 31 -1.23 10.11 0.12
CA SER A 31 -2.46 10.14 -0.66
C SER A 31 -3.17 11.47 -0.55
N LEU A 32 -3.71 11.94 -1.67
CA LEU A 32 -4.51 13.15 -1.73
C LEU A 32 -5.89 12.82 -2.32
N PRO A 33 -6.93 12.65 -1.48
CA PRO A 33 -8.29 12.45 -1.95
C PRO A 33 -8.76 13.62 -2.81
N GLY A 34 -9.19 13.32 -4.04
CA GLY A 34 -9.73 14.30 -4.96
C GLY A 34 -11.25 14.49 -4.81
N PRO A 35 -11.83 15.48 -5.52
CA PRO A 35 -13.27 15.73 -5.51
C PRO A 35 -14.07 14.66 -6.28
N GLY A 36 -13.41 13.88 -7.14
CA GLY A 36 -14.05 12.86 -7.98
C GLY A 36 -14.52 11.62 -7.18
N PRO A 37 -15.41 10.81 -7.78
CA PRO A 37 -16.06 9.70 -7.08
C PRO A 37 -15.12 8.52 -6.79
N GLN A 38 -14.00 8.40 -7.52
CA GLN A 38 -13.16 7.20 -7.55
C GLN A 38 -12.29 7.00 -6.29
N PHE A 39 -11.80 8.08 -5.66
CA PHE A 39 -10.91 7.99 -4.49
C PHE A 39 -11.31 9.01 -3.41
N LYS A 40 -12.33 8.66 -2.62
CA LYS A 40 -12.90 9.50 -1.57
C LYS A 40 -12.10 9.45 -0.27
N ARG A 41 -12.22 10.50 0.56
CA ARG A 41 -11.54 10.61 1.86
C ARG A 41 -11.79 9.43 2.80
N ALA A 42 -13.01 8.87 2.81
CA ALA A 42 -13.35 7.70 3.62
C ALA A 42 -12.55 6.46 3.19
N PHE A 43 -12.41 6.24 1.89
CA PHE A 43 -11.59 5.15 1.34
C PHE A 43 -10.12 5.34 1.73
N ALA A 44 -9.55 6.53 1.50
CA ALA A 44 -8.15 6.82 1.83
C ALA A 44 -7.83 6.60 3.32
N ARG A 45 -8.71 7.05 4.23
CA ARG A 45 -8.58 6.82 5.68
C ARG A 45 -8.62 5.35 6.03
N ARG A 46 -9.53 4.59 5.42
CA ARG A 46 -9.63 3.13 5.61
C ARG A 46 -8.37 2.43 5.11
N GLN A 47 -7.88 2.78 3.92
CA GLN A 47 -6.66 2.21 3.35
C GLN A 47 -5.44 2.51 4.25
N SER A 48 -5.29 3.75 4.70
CA SER A 48 -4.24 4.14 5.66
C SER A 48 -4.25 3.29 6.92
N ARG A 49 -5.43 3.09 7.53
CA ARG A 49 -5.58 2.24 8.73
C ARG A 49 -5.22 0.77 8.47
N LEU A 50 -5.70 0.19 7.37
CA LEU A 50 -5.41 -1.20 7.01
C LEU A 50 -3.92 -1.42 6.75
N LEU A 51 -3.25 -0.44 6.12
CA LEU A 51 -1.82 -0.45 5.84
C LEU A 51 -0.97 0.08 7.01
N GLY A 52 -1.55 0.21 8.22
CA GLY A 52 -0.82 0.57 9.43
C GLY A 52 -0.20 1.99 9.42
N GLY A 53 -0.72 2.89 8.59
CA GLY A 53 -0.19 4.24 8.41
C GLY A 53 0.97 4.33 7.40
N ALA A 54 1.34 3.24 6.74
CA ALA A 54 2.38 3.24 5.69
C ALA A 54 1.97 4.08 4.47
N VAL A 55 0.67 4.28 4.25
CA VAL A 55 0.14 5.39 3.45
C VAL A 55 -0.48 6.43 4.37
N GLN A 56 -0.11 7.70 4.22
CA GLN A 56 -0.66 8.82 4.99
C GLN A 56 -1.62 9.65 4.12
N VAL A 57 -2.71 10.12 4.71
CA VAL A 57 -3.75 10.87 3.99
C VAL A 57 -3.55 12.37 4.20
N CYS A 58 -3.24 13.08 3.13
CA CYS A 58 -3.07 14.52 3.13
C CYS A 58 -4.42 15.22 2.89
N ALA A 59 -4.65 16.33 3.57
CA ALA A 59 -5.90 17.07 3.47
C ALA A 59 -5.95 18.03 2.27
N SER A 60 -4.79 18.45 1.77
CA SER A 60 -4.62 19.43 0.69
C SER A 60 -3.26 19.23 -0.01
N PRO A 61 -3.06 19.81 -1.21
CA PRO A 61 -1.75 19.82 -1.87
C PRO A 61 -0.64 20.40 -1.00
N GLY A 62 -0.88 21.50 -0.28
CA GLY A 62 0.11 22.10 0.61
C GLY A 62 0.52 21.18 1.76
N ALA A 63 -0.45 20.46 2.36
CA ALA A 63 -0.16 19.47 3.39
C ALA A 63 0.64 18.29 2.83
N LEU A 64 0.37 17.88 1.58
CA LEU A 64 1.13 16.84 0.89
C LEU A 64 2.57 17.28 0.65
N THR A 65 2.80 18.47 0.09
CA THR A 65 4.16 18.98 -0.18
C THR A 65 4.97 19.12 1.10
N ARG A 66 4.37 19.64 2.18
CA ARG A 66 5.03 19.72 3.49
C ARG A 66 5.42 18.33 3.98
N ARG A 67 4.48 17.38 3.96
CA ARG A 67 4.73 16.03 4.47
C ARG A 67 5.74 15.25 3.64
N LEU A 68 5.74 15.45 2.32
CA LEU A 68 6.73 14.90 1.40
C LEU A 68 8.14 15.34 1.81
N ARG A 69 8.34 16.65 2.02
CA ARG A 69 9.63 17.19 2.43
C ARG A 69 10.08 16.66 3.79
N GLU A 70 9.17 16.62 4.76
CA GLU A 70 9.46 16.05 6.09
C GLU A 70 9.93 14.59 6.01
N LEU A 71 9.26 13.77 5.20
CA LEU A 71 9.62 12.36 5.05
C LEU A 71 10.95 12.16 4.31
N LEU A 72 11.20 12.91 3.24
CA LEU A 72 12.47 12.84 2.51
C LEU A 72 13.67 13.27 3.37
N GLN A 73 13.43 14.09 4.41
CA GLN A 73 14.44 14.50 5.39
C GLN A 73 14.48 13.59 6.63
N ASP A 74 13.60 12.58 6.73
CA ASP A 74 13.51 11.65 7.85
C ASP A 74 13.75 10.20 7.38
N PRO A 75 15.03 9.80 7.15
CA PRO A 75 15.36 8.46 6.68
C PRO A 75 14.97 7.37 7.70
N VAL A 76 14.89 7.69 8.99
CA VAL A 76 14.47 6.75 10.04
C VAL A 76 12.96 6.49 9.93
N GLY A 77 12.16 7.55 9.83
CA GLY A 77 10.71 7.47 9.63
C GLY A 77 10.35 6.77 8.32
N MET A 78 11.06 7.06 7.24
CA MET A 78 10.89 6.39 5.94
C MET A 78 11.12 4.88 6.05
N ARG A 79 12.24 4.45 6.65
CA ARG A 79 12.51 3.02 6.88
C ARG A 79 11.45 2.37 7.76
N ARG A 80 11.02 3.04 8.83
CA ARG A 80 9.98 2.54 9.74
C ARG A 80 8.65 2.33 9.01
N LEU A 81 8.21 3.32 8.22
CA LEU A 81 6.98 3.23 7.44
C LEU A 81 7.08 2.13 6.38
N GLY A 82 8.22 1.99 5.71
CA GLY A 82 8.46 0.90 4.75
C GLY A 82 8.37 -0.48 5.39
N GLN A 83 8.94 -0.66 6.60
CA GLN A 83 8.82 -1.90 7.36
C GLN A 83 7.38 -2.19 7.81
N ILE A 84 6.61 -1.16 8.17
CA ILE A 84 5.17 -1.32 8.48
C ILE A 84 4.44 -1.79 7.21
N GLY A 85 4.71 -1.17 6.07
CA GLY A 85 4.11 -1.52 4.79
C GLY A 85 4.32 -2.98 4.41
N ARG A 86 5.58 -3.41 4.39
CA ARG A 86 5.95 -4.82 4.13
C ARG A 86 5.26 -5.79 5.09
N ARG A 87 5.23 -5.46 6.39
CA ARG A 87 4.56 -6.31 7.39
C ARG A 87 3.06 -6.41 7.18
N ARG A 88 2.39 -5.31 6.80
CA ARG A 88 0.94 -5.28 6.57
C ARG A 88 0.53 -6.00 5.29
N MET A 89 1.33 -5.89 4.23
CA MET A 89 1.07 -6.56 2.96
C MET A 89 1.47 -8.04 2.97
N GLY A 90 2.47 -8.42 3.77
CA GLY A 90 3.00 -9.78 3.80
C GLY A 90 3.86 -10.11 2.58
N SER A 91 4.23 -11.38 2.44
CA SER A 91 4.98 -11.86 1.29
C SER A 91 4.09 -12.04 0.06
N ALA A 92 4.70 -11.92 -1.13
CA ALA A 92 4.06 -12.26 -2.40
C ALA A 92 3.51 -13.70 -2.40
N GLY A 93 2.61 -14.00 -3.34
CA GLY A 93 2.03 -15.34 -3.48
C GLY A 93 0.63 -15.52 -2.90
N GLY A 94 -0.10 -14.43 -2.65
CA GLY A 94 -1.44 -14.48 -2.03
C GLY A 94 -2.45 -15.27 -2.86
N SER A 95 -2.48 -15.01 -4.17
CA SER A 95 -3.37 -15.70 -5.11
C SER A 95 -3.03 -17.18 -5.25
N GLU A 96 -1.74 -17.52 -5.32
CA GLU A 96 -1.23 -18.88 -5.41
C GLU A 96 -1.57 -19.68 -4.16
N ARG A 97 -1.39 -19.08 -2.97
CA ARG A 97 -1.80 -19.70 -1.70
C ARG A 97 -3.32 -19.94 -1.64
N LEU A 98 -4.11 -18.98 -2.12
CA LEU A 98 -5.57 -19.12 -2.17
C LEU A 98 -5.99 -20.23 -3.13
N ALA A 99 -5.41 -20.28 -4.33
CA ALA A 99 -5.68 -21.34 -5.31
C ALA A 99 -5.35 -22.73 -4.73
N ALA A 100 -4.17 -22.91 -4.14
CA ALA A 100 -3.78 -24.16 -3.49
C ALA A 100 -4.71 -24.55 -2.33
N LEU A 101 -5.25 -23.58 -1.59
CA LEU A 101 -6.24 -23.85 -0.54
C LEU A 101 -7.57 -24.33 -1.13
N LEU A 102 -8.06 -23.69 -2.20
CA LEU A 102 -9.29 -24.08 -2.89
C LEU A 102 -9.18 -25.49 -3.46
N GLU A 103 -8.06 -25.83 -4.09
CA GLU A 103 -7.80 -27.18 -4.61
C GLU A 103 -7.88 -28.24 -3.49
N ARG A 104 -7.22 -27.97 -2.35
CA ARG A 104 -7.23 -28.89 -1.20
C ARG A 104 -8.61 -29.07 -0.58
N GLN A 105 -9.42 -28.02 -0.50
CA GLN A 105 -10.70 -28.04 0.21
C GLN A 105 -11.88 -28.49 -0.67
N LEU A 106 -11.86 -28.13 -1.95
CA LEU A 106 -13.03 -28.29 -2.82
C LEU A 106 -12.82 -29.34 -3.92
N LEU A 107 -11.58 -29.59 -4.34
CA LEU A 107 -11.30 -30.47 -5.48
C LEU A 107 -10.72 -31.83 -5.06
N ALA A 108 -10.07 -31.91 -3.89
CA ALA A 108 -9.52 -33.18 -3.38
C ALA A 108 -10.58 -34.12 -2.76
N GLY A 109 -11.77 -33.61 -2.38
CA GLY A 109 -12.85 -34.40 -1.77
C GLY A 109 -13.84 -35.04 -2.76
N GLY A 110 -13.71 -34.79 -4.07
CA GLY A 110 -14.62 -35.30 -5.12
C GLY A 110 -14.15 -36.57 -5.83
N ARG A 111 -13.15 -37.26 -5.28
CA ARG A 111 -12.68 -38.58 -5.75
C ARG A 111 -13.08 -39.65 -4.73
N GLY A 112 -14.36 -39.96 -4.70
CA GLY A 112 -14.96 -41.10 -4.00
C GLY A 112 -15.99 -41.73 -4.92
#